data_AF-A0A9D8BG19-F1
#
_entry.id   AF-A0A9D8BG19-F1
#
_cell.length_a   1.000
_cell.length_b   1.000
_cell.length_c   1.000
_cell.angle_alpha   90.00
_cell.angle_beta   90.00
_cell.angle_gamma   90.00
#
_symmetry.space_group_name_H-M   'P 1'
#
loop_
_entity.id
_entity.type
_entity.pdbx_description
1 polymer ?
#
loop_
_entity_poly.entity_id
_entity_poly.type
_entity_poly.pdbx_seq_one_letter_code
_entity_poly.pdbx_strand_id
1 'polypeptide(L)'
;MEIQASGESCEQVYRGEQEILYRFPLGIAQDGGSIMAARLEKSLAKKELRHNRPQENSVQHPFSNELTIDSREIKIVRNIIEYIDSKSTLALGLPGNQKHLKEEGKKIDSLHPLCFIWAIVSQPDLKEKLRHFRDNSAFALKWSGFLGYSAFHDKGFGRNMERYYNHREAREYLQEFEPFYKALRLRPEVMNSSAESKNWKDFASALLDESSYY
;
A
#
# COMPACT_ATOMS: atom_id res chain seq x y z
N MET A 1 35.69 -62.33 8.81
CA MET A 1 35.31 -62.57 7.41
C MET A 1 34.10 -61.67 7.17
N GLU A 2 34.38 -60.43 6.78
CA GLU A 2 33.38 -59.37 6.62
C GLU A 2 33.09 -59.23 5.12
N ILE A 3 31.80 -59.24 4.78
CA ILE A 3 31.33 -59.10 3.40
C ILE A 3 30.90 -57.65 3.19
N GLN A 4 31.57 -56.99 2.24
CA GLN A 4 31.23 -55.72 1.62
C GLN A 4 30.09 -55.87 0.60
N ALA A 5 29.60 -54.70 0.14
CA ALA A 5 28.64 -54.41 -0.93
C ALA A 5 27.25 -54.03 -0.39
N SER A 6 26.58 -52.97 -0.83
CA SER A 6 26.81 -52.03 -1.94
C SER A 6 25.89 -50.83 -1.72
N GLY A 7 26.42 -49.61 -1.85
CA GLY A 7 25.60 -48.43 -2.01
C GLY A 7 25.29 -48.22 -3.49
N GLU A 8 24.02 -48.09 -3.84
CA GLU A 8 23.59 -47.45 -5.08
C GLU A 8 22.36 -46.58 -4.86
N SER A 9 22.40 -45.48 -5.59
CA SER A 9 21.53 -44.31 -5.64
C SER A 9 20.11 -44.61 -6.12
N CYS A 10 19.14 -43.81 -5.67
CA CYS A 10 17.89 -43.61 -6.39
C CYS A 10 17.54 -42.12 -6.40
N GLU A 11 18.09 -41.40 -7.37
CA GLU A 11 17.51 -40.15 -7.86
C GLU A 11 16.21 -40.48 -8.62
N GLN A 12 15.10 -39.89 -8.21
CA GLN A 12 13.86 -39.90 -8.99
C GLN A 12 13.51 -38.51 -9.52
N VAL A 13 13.70 -38.45 -10.84
CA VAL A 13 13.13 -37.61 -11.89
C VAL A 13 11.64 -37.31 -11.73
N TYR A 14 11.23 -36.05 -11.93
CA TYR A 14 10.01 -35.61 -12.68
C TYR A 14 10.21 -34.14 -13.09
N ARG A 15 10.62 -33.87 -14.35
CA ARG A 15 9.82 -33.49 -15.54
C ARG A 15 9.14 -32.11 -15.49
N GLY A 16 9.58 -31.23 -16.41
CA GLY A 16 8.66 -30.51 -17.29
C GLY A 16 8.78 -28.98 -17.35
N GLU A 17 9.85 -28.44 -17.91
CA GLU A 17 9.86 -27.04 -18.38
C GLU A 17 9.71 -27.01 -19.91
N GLN A 18 8.56 -26.50 -20.38
CA GLN A 18 8.38 -26.06 -21.76
C GLN A 18 8.76 -24.57 -21.82
N GLU A 19 9.85 -24.25 -22.51
CA GLU A 19 10.16 -22.90 -22.94
C GLU A 19 9.17 -22.45 -24.03
N ILE A 20 8.32 -21.47 -23.71
CA ILE A 20 7.59 -20.71 -24.73
C ILE A 20 8.44 -19.50 -25.11
N LEU A 21 9.19 -19.65 -26.20
CA LEU A 21 9.98 -18.61 -26.85
C LEU A 21 9.03 -17.66 -27.62
N TYR A 22 8.65 -16.54 -27.02
CA TYR A 22 7.97 -15.46 -27.75
C TYR A 22 8.98 -14.67 -28.60
N ARG A 23 9.11 -15.04 -29.88
CA ARG A 23 9.70 -14.18 -30.91
C ARG A 23 8.74 -13.04 -31.23
N PHE A 24 9.09 -11.82 -30.84
CA PHE A 24 8.49 -10.60 -31.37
C PHE A 24 9.04 -10.31 -32.77
N PRO A 25 8.21 -9.97 -33.77
CA PRO A 25 8.72 -9.43 -35.02
C PRO A 25 9.20 -7.99 -34.81
N LEU A 26 10.47 -7.75 -35.14
CA LEU A 26 11.07 -6.43 -35.32
C LEU A 26 10.39 -5.73 -36.50
N GLY A 27 9.38 -4.92 -36.20
CA GLY A 27 8.86 -3.92 -37.11
C GLY A 27 9.75 -2.67 -37.07
N ILE A 28 10.44 -2.41 -38.17
CA ILE A 28 11.20 -1.19 -38.42
C ILE A 28 10.20 -0.03 -38.49
N ALA A 29 10.34 0.97 -37.62
CA ALA A 29 9.70 2.28 -37.77
C ALA A 29 10.77 3.36 -37.66
N GLN A 30 11.05 3.99 -38.80
CA GLN A 30 11.79 5.24 -38.93
C GLN A 30 11.01 6.40 -38.26
N ASP A 31 11.70 7.51 -38.00
CA ASP A 31 11.23 8.79 -37.42
C ASP A 31 11.24 8.94 -35.88
N GLY A 32 12.45 8.81 -35.31
CA GLY A 32 12.78 9.11 -33.91
C GLY A 32 13.11 10.58 -33.59
N GLY A 33 12.65 11.56 -34.37
CA GLY A 33 13.04 12.98 -34.21
C GLY A 33 12.03 13.89 -33.49
N SER A 34 10.73 13.55 -33.49
CA SER A 34 9.66 14.52 -33.13
C SER A 34 8.98 14.24 -31.78
N ILE A 35 9.08 13.02 -31.25
CA ILE A 35 8.31 12.59 -30.06
C ILE A 35 8.97 13.06 -28.74
N MET A 36 10.28 13.29 -28.73
CA MET A 36 11.00 13.74 -27.52
C MET A 36 10.69 15.21 -27.15
N ALA A 37 10.52 16.09 -28.14
CA ALA A 37 10.21 17.50 -27.90
C ALA A 37 8.82 17.70 -27.28
N ALA A 38 7.80 17.01 -27.82
CA ALA A 38 6.42 17.06 -27.30
C ALA A 38 6.29 16.44 -25.87
N ARG A 39 7.22 15.57 -25.48
CA ARG A 39 7.25 14.97 -24.14
C ARG A 39 7.89 15.90 -23.10
N LEU A 40 8.81 16.77 -23.51
CA LEU A 40 9.45 17.76 -22.64
C LEU A 40 8.52 18.94 -22.33
N GLU A 41 7.77 19.44 -23.32
CA GLU A 41 6.82 20.55 -23.11
C GLU A 41 5.67 20.19 -22.17
N LYS A 42 5.16 18.95 -22.25
CA LYS A 42 4.16 18.43 -21.29
C LYS A 42 4.71 18.29 -19.87
N SER A 43 6.01 18.16 -19.70
CA SER A 43 6.68 18.08 -18.39
C SER A 43 6.82 19.47 -17.74
N LEU A 44 7.13 20.49 -18.55
CA LEU A 44 7.28 21.87 -18.09
C LEU A 44 5.92 22.52 -17.75
N ALA A 45 4.89 22.31 -18.59
CA ALA A 45 3.54 22.80 -18.31
C ALA A 45 2.93 22.19 -17.02
N LYS A 46 3.31 20.95 -16.67
CA LYS A 46 2.88 20.28 -15.44
C LYS A 46 3.61 20.79 -14.19
N LYS A 47 4.74 21.48 -14.37
CA LYS A 47 5.52 22.10 -13.29
C LYS A 47 4.98 23.51 -12.98
N GLU A 48 4.56 24.27 -13.98
CA GLU A 48 3.97 25.61 -13.80
C GLU A 48 2.53 25.58 -13.27
N LEU A 49 1.71 24.57 -13.63
CA LEU A 49 0.35 24.45 -13.09
C LEU A 49 0.26 24.12 -11.59
N ARG A 50 1.39 23.86 -10.93
CA ARG A 50 1.45 23.62 -9.48
C ARG A 50 1.49 24.91 -8.65
N HIS A 51 1.70 26.08 -9.25
CA HIS A 51 1.88 27.34 -8.52
C HIS A 51 0.62 28.22 -8.42
N ASN A 52 -0.50 27.83 -9.03
CA ASN A 52 -1.75 28.59 -8.98
C ASN A 52 -2.94 27.70 -8.56
N ARG A 53 -2.84 27.00 -7.42
CA ARG A 53 -4.03 26.49 -6.75
C ARG A 53 -4.58 27.59 -5.84
N PRO A 54 -5.87 27.95 -5.95
CA PRO A 54 -6.56 28.72 -4.92
C PRO A 54 -6.34 28.04 -3.56
N GLN A 55 -5.95 28.81 -2.54
CA GLN A 55 -5.93 28.35 -1.16
C GLN A 55 -7.36 28.07 -0.71
N GLU A 56 -7.88 26.89 -1.02
CA GLU A 56 -8.97 26.31 -0.25
C GLU A 56 -8.45 26.08 1.16
N ASN A 57 -9.16 26.66 2.14
CA ASN A 57 -8.89 26.58 3.59
C ASN A 57 -8.19 25.28 3.97
N SER A 58 -6.87 25.36 4.15
CA SER A 58 -6.06 24.22 4.57
C SER A 58 -6.45 23.89 6.00
N VAL A 59 -7.22 22.81 6.17
CA VAL A 59 -7.39 22.23 7.48
C VAL A 59 -6.03 21.69 7.90
N GLN A 60 -5.30 22.46 8.70
CA GLN A 60 -4.00 22.04 9.24
C GLN A 60 -4.25 20.86 10.18
N HIS A 61 -3.85 19.68 9.72
CA HIS A 61 -3.88 18.43 10.46
C HIS A 61 -2.44 17.97 10.79
N PRO A 62 -2.26 17.16 11.84
CA PRO A 62 -1.36 17.47 12.96
C PRO A 62 0.11 17.03 12.84
N PHE A 63 0.58 16.57 11.68
CA PHE A 63 1.76 15.71 11.59
C PHE A 63 3.10 16.41 11.34
N SER A 64 3.21 17.72 11.63
CA SER A 64 4.26 18.65 11.15
C SER A 64 3.99 19.20 9.74
N ASN A 65 4.78 20.21 9.34
CA ASN A 65 4.61 20.92 8.06
C ASN A 65 4.72 20.03 6.81
N GLU A 66 5.26 18.81 6.93
CA GLU A 66 5.57 17.94 5.79
C GLU A 66 4.55 16.81 5.56
N LEU A 67 3.68 16.54 6.54
CA LEU A 67 2.73 15.42 6.51
C LEU A 67 1.29 15.94 6.55
N THR A 68 0.87 16.59 5.47
CA THR A 68 -0.49 17.13 5.36
C THR A 68 -1.41 16.20 4.59
N ILE A 69 -2.70 16.22 4.92
CA ILE A 69 -3.76 15.59 4.13
C ILE A 69 -4.93 16.56 4.00
N ASP A 70 -5.47 16.70 2.78
CA ASP A 70 -6.59 17.59 2.52
C ASP A 70 -7.96 16.87 2.55
N SER A 71 -9.04 17.66 2.56
CA SER A 71 -10.42 17.11 2.58
C SER A 71 -10.77 16.27 1.35
N ARG A 72 -10.15 16.55 0.20
CA ARG A 72 -10.37 15.79 -1.04
C ARG A 72 -9.71 14.42 -0.92
N GLU A 73 -8.49 14.35 -0.40
CA GLU A 73 -7.76 13.10 -0.14
C GLU A 73 -8.50 12.23 0.88
N ILE A 74 -8.97 12.82 1.98
CA ILE A 74 -9.82 12.12 2.97
C ILE A 74 -11.05 11.50 2.30
N LYS A 75 -11.74 12.25 1.42
CA LYS A 75 -12.89 11.76 0.68
C LYS A 75 -12.53 10.59 -0.25
N ILE A 76 -11.38 10.64 -0.92
CA ILE A 76 -10.92 9.53 -1.77
C ILE A 76 -10.63 8.28 -0.93
N VAL A 77 -9.94 8.43 0.21
CA VAL A 77 -9.67 7.30 1.13
C VAL A 77 -10.98 6.68 1.61
N ARG A 78 -11.94 7.50 2.05
CA ARG A 78 -13.29 7.05 2.42
C ARG A 78 -13.95 6.24 1.31
N ASN A 79 -13.99 6.79 0.10
CA ASN A 79 -14.61 6.12 -1.06
C ASN A 79 -13.96 4.76 -1.35
N ILE A 80 -12.63 4.65 -1.22
CA ILE A 80 -11.92 3.38 -1.42
C ILE A 80 -12.37 2.34 -0.39
N ILE A 81 -12.40 2.70 0.90
CA ILE A 81 -12.78 1.77 1.97
C ILE A 81 -14.25 1.36 1.85
N GLU A 82 -15.15 2.31 1.61
CA GLU A 82 -16.57 2.04 1.40
C GLU A 82 -16.82 1.18 0.16
N TYR A 83 -16.07 1.40 -0.91
CA TYR A 83 -16.16 0.56 -2.10
C TYR A 83 -15.71 -0.88 -1.79
N ILE A 84 -14.59 -1.07 -1.10
CA ILE A 84 -14.09 -2.39 -0.68
C ILE A 84 -15.12 -3.09 0.22
N ASP A 85 -15.74 -2.36 1.13
CA ASP A 85 -16.78 -2.86 2.02
C ASP A 85 -18.01 -3.34 1.24
N SER A 86 -18.48 -2.52 0.29
CA SER A 86 -19.67 -2.80 -0.55
C SER A 86 -19.56 -4.01 -1.47
N LYS A 87 -18.35 -4.57 -1.67
CA LYS A 87 -18.11 -5.71 -2.54
C LYS A 87 -17.86 -6.97 -1.74
N SER A 88 -18.34 -8.11 -2.25
CA SER A 88 -17.85 -9.40 -1.74
C SER A 88 -16.38 -9.57 -2.11
N THR A 89 -15.68 -10.41 -1.34
CA THR A 89 -14.28 -10.76 -1.61
C THR A 89 -14.07 -11.27 -3.05
N LEU A 90 -14.98 -12.11 -3.54
CA LEU A 90 -14.94 -12.60 -4.92
C LEU A 90 -15.16 -11.48 -5.94
N ALA A 91 -16.08 -10.56 -5.66
CA ALA A 91 -16.34 -9.41 -6.54
C ALA A 91 -15.12 -8.49 -6.64
N LEU A 92 -14.32 -8.32 -5.59
CA LEU A 92 -13.08 -7.52 -5.64
C LEU A 92 -12.04 -8.11 -6.61
N GLY A 93 -12.09 -9.42 -6.88
CA GLY A 93 -11.26 -10.06 -7.89
C GLY A 93 -11.65 -9.75 -9.33
N LEU A 94 -12.82 -9.14 -9.57
CA LEU A 94 -13.27 -8.84 -10.93
C LEU A 94 -12.45 -7.68 -11.54
N PRO A 95 -12.00 -7.79 -12.81
CA PRO A 95 -11.15 -6.78 -13.44
C PRO A 95 -11.70 -5.35 -13.40
N GLY A 96 -13.03 -5.18 -13.53
CA GLY A 96 -13.67 -3.87 -13.45
C GLY A 96 -13.53 -3.21 -12.08
N ASN A 97 -13.64 -4.02 -11.01
CA ASN A 97 -13.54 -3.53 -9.64
C ASN A 97 -12.08 -3.23 -9.26
N GLN A 98 -11.14 -4.08 -9.71
CA GLN A 98 -9.70 -3.82 -9.57
C GLN A 98 -9.28 -2.55 -10.32
N LYS A 99 -9.80 -2.33 -11.54
CA LYS A 99 -9.55 -1.13 -12.33
C LYS A 99 -10.05 0.12 -11.60
N HIS A 100 -11.27 0.09 -11.06
CA HIS A 100 -11.82 1.20 -10.28
C HIS A 100 -10.94 1.53 -9.06
N LEU A 101 -10.58 0.52 -8.26
CA LEU A 101 -9.70 0.70 -7.10
C LEU A 101 -8.33 1.27 -7.48
N LYS A 102 -7.76 0.79 -8.60
CA LYS A 102 -6.51 1.32 -9.13
C LYS A 102 -6.65 2.78 -9.59
N GLU A 103 -7.78 3.17 -10.15
CA GLU A 103 -8.06 4.56 -10.57
C GLU A 103 -8.24 5.49 -9.36
N GLU A 104 -8.95 5.06 -8.32
CA GLU A 104 -9.04 5.82 -7.07
C GLU A 104 -7.68 5.92 -6.37
N GLY A 105 -6.93 4.81 -6.28
CA GLY A 105 -5.59 4.79 -5.68
C GLY A 105 -4.59 5.73 -6.36
N LYS A 106 -4.66 5.88 -7.70
CA LYS A 106 -3.83 6.86 -8.43
C LYS A 106 -4.05 8.30 -7.99
N LYS A 107 -5.24 8.64 -7.47
CA LYS A 107 -5.55 10.01 -7.03
C LYS A 107 -4.87 10.36 -5.71
N ILE A 108 -4.41 9.34 -4.96
CA ILE A 108 -3.73 9.45 -3.67
C ILE A 108 -2.35 8.75 -3.68
N ASP A 109 -1.75 8.51 -4.84
CA ASP A 109 -0.46 7.79 -4.96
C ASP A 109 0.72 8.55 -4.30
N SER A 110 0.59 9.87 -4.16
CA SER A 110 1.55 10.72 -3.44
C SER A 110 1.24 10.85 -1.94
N LEU A 111 0.13 10.29 -1.46
CA LEU A 111 -0.28 10.41 -0.08
C LEU A 111 0.65 9.58 0.80
N HIS A 112 1.18 10.21 1.84
CA HIS A 112 2.05 9.54 2.79
C HIS A 112 1.31 8.41 3.53
N PRO A 113 1.94 7.25 3.80
CA PRO A 113 1.26 6.12 4.45
C PRO A 113 0.63 6.45 5.81
N LEU A 114 1.27 7.29 6.63
CA LEU A 114 0.71 7.76 7.91
C LEU A 114 -0.53 8.65 7.72
N CYS A 115 -0.55 9.48 6.67
CA CYS A 115 -1.72 10.30 6.34
C CYS A 115 -2.90 9.43 5.88
N PHE A 116 -2.62 8.43 5.04
CA PHE A 116 -3.61 7.46 4.57
C PHE A 116 -4.28 6.75 5.74
N ILE A 117 -3.50 6.22 6.69
CA ILE A 117 -4.08 5.48 7.81
C ILE A 117 -4.77 6.40 8.81
N TRP A 118 -4.24 7.61 9.06
CA TRP A 118 -4.94 8.60 9.88
C TRP A 118 -6.32 8.92 9.34
N ALA A 119 -6.46 9.11 8.02
CA ALA A 119 -7.75 9.39 7.39
C ALA A 119 -8.77 8.28 7.70
N ILE A 120 -8.33 7.04 7.87
CA ILE A 120 -9.20 5.92 8.20
C ILE A 120 -9.52 5.89 9.69
N VAL A 121 -8.50 5.87 10.55
CA VAL A 121 -8.69 5.63 11.98
C VAL A 121 -9.26 6.83 12.75
N SER A 122 -9.16 8.04 12.18
CA SER A 122 -9.84 9.24 12.69
C SER A 122 -11.34 9.26 12.42
N GLN A 123 -11.84 8.38 11.52
CA GLN A 123 -13.25 8.27 11.18
C GLN A 123 -13.82 6.97 11.77
N PRO A 124 -14.68 7.05 12.83
CA PRO A 124 -15.16 5.87 13.56
C PRO A 124 -15.77 4.79 12.66
N ASP A 125 -16.54 5.22 11.65
CA ASP A 125 -17.25 4.32 10.74
C ASP A 125 -16.32 3.59 9.76
N LEU A 126 -15.15 4.16 9.41
CA LEU A 126 -14.17 3.50 8.56
C LEU A 126 -13.27 2.58 9.39
N LYS A 127 -12.94 2.99 10.62
CA LYS A 127 -12.22 2.17 11.59
C LYS A 127 -12.99 0.88 11.90
N GLU A 128 -14.30 0.97 12.07
CA GLU A 128 -15.18 -0.19 12.29
C GLU A 128 -15.19 -1.13 11.09
N LYS A 129 -15.28 -0.62 9.86
CA LYS A 129 -15.18 -1.44 8.63
C LYS A 129 -13.86 -2.20 8.56
N LEU A 130 -12.74 -1.55 8.87
CA LEU A 130 -11.44 -2.22 8.90
C LEU A 130 -11.35 -3.31 10.00
N ARG A 131 -11.92 -3.06 11.19
CA ARG A 131 -12.04 -4.11 12.23
C ARG A 131 -12.82 -5.30 11.70
N HIS A 132 -13.94 -5.06 11.01
CA HIS A 132 -14.75 -6.13 10.42
C HIS A 132 -13.96 -6.93 9.38
N PHE A 133 -13.14 -6.28 8.55
CA PHE A 133 -12.27 -6.99 7.61
C PHE A 133 -11.25 -7.89 8.30
N ARG A 134 -10.69 -7.43 9.42
CA ARG A 134 -9.67 -8.16 10.20
C ARG A 134 -10.25 -9.34 10.96
N ASP A 135 -11.34 -9.10 11.70
CA ASP A 135 -11.84 -10.03 12.72
C ASP A 135 -12.77 -11.11 12.15
N ASN A 136 -13.28 -10.92 10.93
CA ASN A 136 -14.17 -11.87 10.28
C ASN A 136 -13.42 -12.69 9.23
N SER A 137 -13.37 -14.02 9.43
CA SER A 137 -12.65 -14.96 8.56
C SER A 137 -13.12 -14.91 7.10
N ALA A 138 -14.41 -14.62 6.84
CA ALA A 138 -14.92 -14.45 5.48
C ALA A 138 -14.36 -13.20 4.76
N PHE A 139 -13.86 -12.24 5.54
CA PHE A 139 -13.29 -10.97 5.06
C PHE A 139 -11.77 -10.86 5.25
N ALA A 140 -11.10 -11.92 5.73
CA ALA A 140 -9.64 -11.96 5.89
C ALA A 140 -8.86 -11.61 4.59
N LEU A 141 -9.44 -11.91 3.43
CA LEU A 141 -8.87 -11.52 2.13
C LEU A 141 -8.96 -10.01 1.86
N LYS A 142 -10.00 -9.32 2.36
CA LYS A 142 -10.07 -7.85 2.33
C LYS A 142 -9.01 -7.24 3.23
N TRP A 143 -8.79 -7.82 4.41
CA TRP A 143 -7.70 -7.40 5.31
C TRP A 143 -6.32 -7.57 4.67
N SER A 144 -6.04 -8.73 4.08
CA SER A 144 -4.80 -8.98 3.34
C SER A 144 -4.67 -8.04 2.13
N GLY A 145 -5.78 -7.71 1.45
CA GLY A 145 -5.80 -6.73 0.36
C GLY A 145 -5.46 -5.32 0.83
N PHE A 146 -6.05 -4.89 1.96
CA PHE A 146 -5.72 -3.62 2.61
C PHE A 146 -4.23 -3.53 2.96
N LEU A 147 -3.63 -4.61 3.48
CA LEU A 147 -2.21 -4.64 3.78
C LEU A 147 -1.31 -4.74 2.53
N GLY A 148 -1.84 -5.14 1.37
CA GLY A 148 -1.08 -5.36 0.14
C GLY A 148 -0.36 -6.73 0.10
N TYR A 149 -0.88 -7.71 0.85
CA TYR A 149 -0.36 -9.08 0.90
C TYR A 149 -1.29 -10.09 0.22
N SER A 150 -2.33 -9.64 -0.48
CA SER A 150 -3.20 -10.54 -1.26
C SER A 150 -2.68 -10.72 -2.68
N ALA A 151 -3.05 -11.85 -3.30
CA ALA A 151 -2.77 -12.12 -4.72
C ALA A 151 -3.40 -11.08 -5.67
N PHE A 152 -4.31 -10.24 -5.17
CA PHE A 152 -5.06 -9.27 -5.97
C PHE A 152 -4.51 -7.84 -5.88
N HIS A 153 -3.60 -7.55 -4.93
CA HIS A 153 -3.05 -6.21 -4.72
C HIS A 153 -1.61 -6.26 -4.19
N ASP A 154 -0.66 -5.80 -5.01
CA ASP A 154 0.75 -5.58 -4.67
C ASP A 154 0.99 -4.21 -3.99
N LYS A 155 -0.08 -3.40 -3.86
CA LYS A 155 -0.05 -2.03 -3.35
C LYS A 155 -1.15 -1.86 -2.30
N GLY A 156 -0.75 -1.94 -1.04
CA GLY A 156 -1.61 -1.72 0.14
C GLY A 156 -0.82 -1.06 1.26
N PHE A 157 -1.47 -0.80 2.41
CA PHE A 157 -0.87 -0.12 3.55
C PHE A 157 0.46 -0.74 3.98
N GLY A 158 0.49 -2.05 4.26
CA GLY A 158 1.71 -2.76 4.66
C GLY A 158 2.83 -2.63 3.63
N ARG A 159 2.54 -2.89 2.34
CA ARG A 159 3.51 -2.70 1.26
C ARG A 159 4.00 -1.26 1.10
N ASN A 160 3.12 -0.28 1.32
CA ASN A 160 3.51 1.12 1.27
C ASN A 160 4.40 1.48 2.47
N MET A 161 4.07 1.02 3.68
CA MET A 161 4.95 1.18 4.85
C MET A 161 6.32 0.55 4.60
N GLU A 162 6.37 -0.67 4.05
CA GLU A 162 7.62 -1.33 3.67
C GLU A 162 8.45 -0.47 2.71
N ARG A 163 7.82 0.02 1.63
CA ARG A 163 8.49 0.85 0.63
C ARG A 163 9.05 2.14 1.23
N TYR A 164 8.32 2.78 2.13
CA TYR A 164 8.70 4.05 2.74
C TYR A 164 9.73 3.92 3.88
N TYR A 165 9.64 2.86 4.69
CA TYR A 165 10.40 2.78 5.95
C TYR A 165 11.42 1.64 6.02
N ASN A 166 11.31 0.57 5.21
CA ASN A 166 12.19 -0.59 5.40
C ASN A 166 13.67 -0.29 5.11
N HIS A 167 13.95 0.68 4.25
CA HIS A 167 15.32 1.09 3.91
C HIS A 167 15.92 2.13 4.87
N ARG A 168 15.11 2.63 5.83
CA ARG A 168 15.51 3.62 6.83
C ARG A 168 15.78 2.96 8.17
N GLU A 169 16.64 3.54 8.99
CA GLU A 169 16.82 3.08 10.37
C GLU A 169 15.72 3.66 11.26
N ALA A 170 15.29 2.93 12.30
CA ALA A 170 14.18 3.35 13.16
C ALA A 170 14.40 4.76 13.75
N ARG A 171 15.63 5.05 14.20
CA ARG A 171 16.01 6.37 14.72
C ARG A 171 15.77 7.54 13.75
N GLU A 172 15.71 7.28 12.45
CA GLU A 172 15.54 8.32 11.42
C GLU A 172 14.09 8.71 11.22
N TYR A 173 13.14 7.82 11.53
CA TYR A 173 11.71 8.02 11.22
C TYR A 173 10.79 7.99 12.43
N LEU A 174 11.20 7.46 13.58
CA LEU A 174 10.32 7.37 14.75
C LEU A 174 9.77 8.75 15.21
N GLN A 175 10.55 9.81 15.01
CA GLN A 175 10.11 11.20 15.24
C GLN A 175 8.90 11.61 14.39
N GLU A 176 8.70 10.99 13.21
CA GLU A 176 7.52 11.22 12.36
C GLU A 176 6.26 10.58 12.97
N PHE A 177 6.43 9.52 13.76
CA PHE A 177 5.33 8.78 14.36
C PHE A 177 4.82 9.44 15.66
N GLU A 178 5.65 10.16 16.40
CA GLU A 178 5.23 10.89 17.61
C GLU A 178 4.02 11.81 17.41
N PRO A 179 4.05 12.78 16.47
CA PRO A 179 2.89 13.63 16.22
C PRO A 179 1.71 12.80 15.74
N PHE A 180 1.96 11.67 15.07
CA PHE A 180 0.92 10.75 14.64
C PHE A 180 0.21 10.03 15.79
N TYR A 181 0.97 9.52 16.76
CA TYR A 181 0.40 8.90 17.95
C TYR A 181 -0.38 9.91 18.78
N LYS A 182 0.18 11.11 18.97
CA LYS A 182 -0.47 12.19 19.72
C LYS A 182 -1.80 12.58 19.09
N ALA A 183 -1.85 12.73 17.76
CA ALA A 183 -3.05 13.08 17.01
C ALA A 183 -4.19 12.07 17.20
N LEU A 184 -3.85 10.80 17.30
CA LEU A 184 -4.81 9.70 17.42
C LEU A 184 -5.03 9.24 18.87
N ARG A 185 -4.35 9.85 19.83
CA ARG A 185 -4.32 9.42 21.24
C ARG A 185 -3.88 7.96 21.38
N LEU A 186 -2.93 7.54 20.54
CA LEU A 186 -2.30 6.22 20.61
C LEU A 186 -1.21 6.21 21.67
N ARG A 187 -1.07 5.06 22.34
CA ARG A 187 -0.01 4.77 23.31
C ARG A 187 1.30 4.43 22.56
N PRO A 188 2.34 5.28 22.60
CA PRO A 188 3.59 5.00 21.91
C PRO A 188 4.22 3.66 22.33
N GLU A 189 4.07 3.27 23.59
CA GLU A 189 4.56 2.01 24.14
C GLU A 189 3.94 0.77 23.48
N VAL A 190 2.71 0.87 22.95
CA VAL A 190 2.05 -0.21 22.22
C VAL A 190 2.48 -0.21 20.75
N MET A 191 2.66 0.97 20.17
CA MET A 191 2.91 1.12 18.73
C MET A 191 4.39 0.97 18.34
N ASN A 192 5.31 1.44 19.19
CA ASN A 192 6.74 1.56 18.86
C ASN A 192 7.39 0.21 18.61
N SER A 193 7.05 -0.82 19.38
CA SER A 193 7.62 -2.16 19.17
C SER A 193 7.38 -2.66 17.74
N SER A 194 6.18 -2.45 17.18
CA SER A 194 5.86 -2.86 15.80
C SER A 194 6.50 -1.93 14.76
N ALA A 195 6.59 -0.63 15.04
CA ALA A 195 7.23 0.33 14.13
C ALA A 195 8.76 0.15 14.04
N GLU A 196 9.42 -0.13 15.17
CA GLU A 196 10.87 -0.39 15.26
C GLU A 196 11.24 -1.71 14.60
N SER A 197 10.47 -2.77 14.87
CA SER A 197 10.65 -4.09 14.26
C SER A 197 10.18 -4.15 12.81
N LYS A 198 9.59 -3.06 12.27
CA LYS A 198 9.00 -2.98 10.93
C LYS A 198 7.94 -4.04 10.67
N ASN A 199 7.25 -4.47 11.74
CA ASN A 199 6.13 -5.39 11.66
C ASN A 199 4.84 -4.58 11.39
N TRP A 200 4.65 -4.21 10.13
CA TRP A 200 3.54 -3.35 9.72
C TRP A 200 2.16 -4.01 9.83
N LYS A 201 2.11 -5.35 9.84
CA LYS A 201 0.88 -6.11 10.07
C LYS A 201 0.41 -5.95 11.51
N ASP A 202 1.31 -6.08 12.48
CA ASP A 202 0.98 -5.91 13.90
C ASP A 202 0.71 -4.44 14.20
N PHE A 203 1.48 -3.53 13.58
CA PHE A 203 1.20 -2.10 13.65
C PHE A 203 -0.22 -1.76 13.17
N ALA A 204 -0.64 -2.28 12.01
CA ALA A 204 -1.99 -2.10 11.49
C ALA A 204 -3.07 -2.70 12.41
N SER A 205 -2.77 -3.82 13.05
CA SER A 205 -3.70 -4.49 13.97
C SER A 205 -3.87 -3.66 15.24
N ALA A 206 -2.77 -3.20 15.85
CA ALA A 206 -2.77 -2.36 17.03
C ALA A 206 -3.55 -1.04 16.80
N LEU A 207 -3.47 -0.44 15.61
CA LEU A 207 -4.27 0.73 15.25
C LEU A 207 -5.78 0.50 15.37
N LEU A 208 -6.24 -0.73 15.22
CA LEU A 208 -7.67 -1.06 15.30
C LEU A 208 -8.09 -1.46 16.72
N ASP A 209 -7.15 -1.89 17.56
CA ASP A 209 -7.44 -2.33 18.94
C ASP A 209 -7.63 -1.17 19.91
N GLU A 210 -8.66 -1.26 20.75
CA GLU A 210 -8.98 -0.22 21.74
C GLU A 210 -7.94 -0.09 22.84
N SER A 211 -7.26 -1.19 23.17
CA SER A 211 -6.16 -1.23 24.14
C SER A 211 -4.96 -0.36 23.74
N SER A 212 -4.85 0.03 22.47
CA SER A 212 -3.77 0.87 21.96
C SER A 212 -3.98 2.37 22.19
N TYR A 213 -5.13 2.79 22.74
CA TYR A 213 -5.53 4.19 22.88
C TYR A 213 -5.58 4.62 24.36
N TYR A 214 -5.33 5.90 24.64
CA TYR A 214 -5.53 6.52 25.97
C TYR A 214 -7.01 6.80 26.28
#